data_AF-X1HTT5-F1
#
_entry.id   AF-X1HTT5-F1
#
_cell.length_a   1.000
_cell.length_b   1.000
_cell.length_c   1.000
_cell.angle_alpha   90.00
_cell.angle_beta   90.00
_cell.angle_gamma   90.00
#
_symmetry.space_group_name_H-M   'P 1'
#
loop_
_entity.id
_entity.type
_entity.pdbx_description
1 polymer ?
#
loop_
_entity_poly.entity_id
_entity_poly.type
_entity_poly.pdbx_seq_one_letter_code
_entity_poly.pdbx_strand_id
1 'polypeptide(L)'
;RMGGDEFLLIFPDSSLNDLSIIRERISKSLTQLNHTLKKSYKINLSLGVSEYDPDNPQSMDELIRIADNRMYEEKKRKSKGHRF
;
A
#
# COMPACT_ATOMS: atom_id res chain seq x y z
N ARG A 1 5.97 -11.57 1.23
CA ARG A 1 5.13 -11.59 2.46
C ARG A 1 6.08 -11.41 3.62
N MET A 2 5.90 -10.36 4.43
CA MET A 2 6.80 -10.02 5.54
C MET A 2 6.43 -10.79 6.81
N GLY A 3 5.13 -10.94 7.07
CA GLY A 3 4.56 -11.67 8.20
C GLY A 3 3.05 -11.43 8.25
N GLY A 4 2.28 -12.30 8.90
CA GLY A 4 0.82 -12.10 9.03
C GLY A 4 0.12 -11.80 7.70
N ASP A 5 -0.53 -10.64 7.64
CA ASP A 5 -1.21 -10.03 6.48
C ASP A 5 -0.39 -8.92 5.79
N GLU A 6 0.90 -8.78 6.10
CA GLU A 6 1.79 -7.74 5.58
C GLU A 6 2.59 -8.19 4.36
N PHE A 7 2.63 -7.32 3.35
CA PHE A 7 3.29 -7.56 2.07
C PHE A 7 4.14 -6.35 1.66
N LEU A 8 5.36 -6.61 1.22
CA LEU A 8 6.24 -5.65 0.58
C LEU A 8 6.30 -5.94 -0.92
N LEU A 9 6.14 -4.92 -1.74
CA LEU A 9 6.25 -4.97 -3.20
C LEU A 9 7.37 -4.01 -3.62
N ILE A 10 8.29 -4.49 -4.44
CA ILE A 10 9.42 -3.70 -4.96
C ILE A 10 9.26 -3.64 -6.46
N PHE A 11 9.38 -2.44 -7.01
CA PHE A 11 9.24 -2.17 -8.45
C PHE A 11 10.54 -1.57 -8.97
N PRO A 12 11.44 -2.39 -9.54
CA PRO A 12 12.62 -1.89 -10.24
C PRO A 12 12.21 -0.98 -11.40
N ASP A 13 13.04 0.02 -11.70
CA ASP A 13 12.89 0.90 -12.86
C ASP A 13 11.51 1.58 -12.98
N SER A 14 10.86 1.80 -11.83
CA SER A 14 9.54 2.41 -11.74
C SER A 14 9.63 3.73 -10.99
N SER A 15 8.83 4.71 -11.40
CA SER A 15 8.78 6.02 -10.79
C SER A 15 7.48 6.24 -10.01
N LEU A 16 7.41 7.28 -9.19
CA LEU A 16 6.16 7.73 -8.56
C LEU A 16 5.06 8.05 -9.58
N ASN A 17 5.37 8.30 -10.85
CA ASN A 17 4.34 8.50 -11.88
C ASN A 17 3.54 7.21 -12.13
N ASP A 18 4.20 6.05 -12.02
CA ASP A 18 3.59 4.73 -12.17
C ASP A 18 2.74 4.33 -10.95
N LEU A 19 2.90 5.05 -9.83
CA LEU A 19 2.18 4.75 -8.60
C LEU A 19 0.66 4.85 -8.79
N SER A 20 0.20 5.78 -9.62
CA SER A 20 -1.22 5.93 -9.94
C SER A 20 -1.80 4.66 -10.56
N ILE A 21 -1.09 4.10 -11.55
CA ILE A 21 -1.45 2.87 -12.26
C ILE A 21 -1.40 1.68 -11.31
N ILE A 22 -0.35 1.57 -10.48
CA ILE A 22 -0.22 0.49 -9.49
C ILE A 22 -1.38 0.54 -8.48
N ARG A 23 -1.71 1.73 -7.95
CA ARG A 23 -2.84 1.91 -7.03
C ARG A 23 -4.17 1.54 -7.68
N GLU A 24 -4.38 1.93 -8.93
CA GLU A 24 -5.60 1.58 -9.66
C GLU A 24 -5.75 0.07 -9.84
N ARG A 25 -4.67 -0.62 -10.25
CA ARG A 25 -4.66 -2.07 -10.42
C ARG A 25 -4.96 -2.82 -9.12
N ILE A 26 -4.37 -2.39 -8.01
CA ILE A 26 -4.63 -2.97 -6.68
C ILE A 26 -6.09 -2.71 -6.28
N SER A 27 -6.61 -1.50 -6.47
CA SER A 27 -7.98 -1.13 -6.14
C SER A 27 -9.02 -1.94 -6.93
N LYS A 28 -8.82 -2.10 -8.25
CA LYS A 28 -9.66 -2.94 -9.11
C LYS A 28 -9.67 -4.39 -8.65
N SER A 29 -8.50 -4.94 -8.32
CA SER A 29 -8.36 -6.32 -7.85
C SER A 29 -9.06 -6.53 -6.50
N LEU A 30 -8.91 -5.58 -5.56
CA LEU A 30 -9.60 -5.64 -4.26
C LEU A 30 -11.13 -5.54 -4.42
N THR A 31 -11.59 -4.69 -5.32
CA THR A 31 -13.03 -4.54 -5.63
C THR A 31 -13.60 -5.86 -6.16
N GLN A 32 -12.94 -6.46 -7.14
CA GLN A 32 -13.34 -7.75 -7.69
C GLN A 32 -13.33 -8.87 -6.63
N LEU A 33 -12.31 -8.88 -5.77
CA LEU A 33 -12.20 -9.84 -4.67
C LEU A 33 -13.40 -9.72 -3.71
N ASN A 34 -13.75 -8.49 -3.31
CA ASN A 34 -14.91 -8.24 -2.45
C ASN A 34 -16.24 -8.64 -3.09
N HIS A 35 -16.40 -8.46 -4.40
CA HIS A 35 -17.58 -8.96 -5.12
C HIS A 35 -17.66 -10.48 -5.14
N THR A 36 -16.51 -11.15 -5.25
CA THR A 36 -16.44 -12.61 -5.41
C THR A 36 -16.54 -13.36 -4.07
N LEU A 37 -16.06 -12.76 -2.98
CA LEU A 37 -15.94 -13.41 -1.66
C LEU A 37 -17.27 -13.86 -1.04
N LYS A 38 -18.43 -13.33 -1.46
CA LYS A 38 -19.77 -13.62 -0.90
C LYS A 38 -19.77 -13.66 0.64
N LYS A 39 -18.97 -12.80 1.29
CA LYS A 39 -18.92 -12.64 2.75
C LYS A 39 -19.70 -11.40 3.17
N SER A 40 -20.16 -11.38 4.41
CA SER A 40 -20.83 -10.23 5.03
C SER A 40 -19.89 -9.06 5.34
N TYR A 41 -18.58 -9.27 5.23
CA TYR A 41 -17.56 -8.24 5.42
C TYR A 41 -16.83 -7.93 4.12
N LYS A 42 -16.29 -6.71 4.03
CA LYS A 42 -15.38 -6.30 2.96
C LYS A 42 -13.95 -6.32 3.46
N ILE A 43 -13.04 -6.84 2.65
CA ILE A 43 -11.61 -6.70 2.83
C ILE A 43 -11.19 -5.31 2.38
N ASN A 44 -10.30 -4.69 3.13
CA ASN A 44 -9.67 -3.43 2.78
C ASN A 44 -8.16 -3.54 2.99
N LEU A 45 -7.39 -2.65 2.37
CA LEU A 45 -5.93 -2.61 2.46
C LEU A 45 -5.47 -1.19 2.74
N SER A 46 -4.36 -1.03 3.45
CA SER A 46 -3.67 0.25 3.60
C SER A 46 -2.33 0.16 2.87
N LEU A 47 -1.97 1.19 2.10
CA LEU A 47 -0.74 1.22 1.32
C LEU A 47 0.14 2.38 1.72
N GLY A 48 1.42 2.09 1.93
CA GLY A 48 2.48 3.08 2.04
C GLY A 48 3.53 2.82 0.98
N VAL A 49 4.13 3.89 0.48
CA VAL A 49 5.03 3.84 -0.69
C VAL A 49 6.21 4.73 -0.41
N SER A 50 7.40 4.28 -0.78
CA SER A 50 8.63 5.06 -0.84
C SER A 50 9.27 4.87 -2.22
N GLU A 51 10.07 5.84 -2.65
CA GLU A 51 10.82 5.81 -3.90
C GLU A 51 12.29 6.02 -3.55
N TYR A 52 13.17 5.31 -4.25
CA TYR A 52 14.60 5.51 -4.12
C TYR A 52 15.02 6.74 -4.93
N ASP A 53 15.69 7.67 -4.27
CA ASP A 53 16.25 8.87 -4.90
C ASP A 53 17.76 8.68 -5.13
N PRO A 54 18.25 8.62 -6.39
CA PRO A 54 19.67 8.51 -6.68
C PRO A 54 20.50 9.71 -6.22
N ASP A 55 19.91 10.90 -6.16
CA ASP A 55 20.60 12.13 -5.75
C ASP A 55 20.72 12.23 -4.22
N ASN A 56 19.86 11.52 -3.49
CA ASN A 56 19.89 11.39 -2.04
C ASN A 56 19.75 9.91 -1.63
N PRO A 57 20.82 9.11 -1.75
CA PRO A 57 20.76 7.67 -1.57
C PRO A 57 20.32 7.30 -0.16
N GLN A 58 19.25 6.52 -0.07
CA GLN A 58 18.70 6.01 1.19
C GLN A 58 18.95 4.51 1.30
N SER A 59 19.17 4.03 2.52
CA SER A 59 19.25 2.60 2.77
C SER A 59 17.90 1.91 2.54
N MET A 60 17.92 0.60 2.25
CA MET A 60 16.70 -0.19 2.11
C MET A 60 15.83 -0.11 3.37
N ASP A 61 16.44 -0.15 4.55
CA ASP A 61 15.72 -0.05 5.82
C ASP A 61 15.01 1.30 5.99
N GLU A 62 15.63 2.40 5.54
CA GLU A 62 15.00 3.72 5.56
C GLU A 62 13.81 3.79 4.60
N LEU A 63 13.94 3.25 3.39
CA LEU A 63 12.85 3.21 2.43
C LEU A 63 11.66 2.39 2.96
N ILE A 64 11.94 1.22 3.56
CA ILE A 64 10.90 0.39 4.19
C ILE A 64 10.25 1.16 5.34
N ARG A 65 11.02 1.83 6.20
CA ARG A 65 10.49 2.63 7.32
C ARG A 65 9.61 3.78 6.82
N ILE A 66 9.97 4.44 5.73
CA ILE A 66 9.18 5.52 5.13
C ILE A 66 7.86 4.96 4.57
N ALA A 67 7.91 3.83 3.86
CA ALA A 67 6.72 3.17 3.36
C ALA A 67 5.79 2.75 4.51
N ASP A 68 6.32 2.13 5.56
CA ASP A 68 5.55 1.70 6.72
C ASP A 68 4.85 2.88 7.44
N ASN A 69 5.58 3.96 7.71
CA ASN A 69 5.01 5.18 8.30
C ASN A 69 3.85 5.73 7.45
N ARG A 70 4.02 5.78 6.12
CA ARG A 70 2.97 6.24 5.20
C ARG A 70 1.76 5.30 5.18
N MET A 71 1.97 3.99 5.28
CA MET A 71 0.90 3.00 5.39
C MET A 71 0.11 3.20 6.69
N TYR A 72 0.81 3.42 7.80
CA TYR A 72 0.20 3.64 9.10
C TYR A 72 -0.66 4.92 9.12
N GLU A 73 -0.17 6.00 8.53
CA GLU A 73 -0.97 7.23 8.36
C GLU A 73 -2.20 7.01 7.46
N GLU A 74 -2.08 6.22 6.39
CA GLU A 74 -3.24 5.82 5.57
C GLU A 74 -4.26 5.01 6.39
N LYS A 75 -3.79 4.05 7.21
CA LYS A 75 -4.63 3.23 8.10
C LYS A 75 -5.36 4.09 9.12
N LYS A 76 -4.68 5.06 9.75
CA LYS A 76 -5.31 6.02 10.67
C LYS A 76 -6.40 6.83 9.98
N ARG A 77 -6.12 7.36 8.77
CA ARG A 77 -7.10 8.14 7.99
C ARG A 77 -8.35 7.32 7.66
N LYS A 78 -8.16 6.07 7.23
CA LYS A 78 -9.28 5.14 6.94
C LYS A 78 -10.08 4.80 8.21
N SER A 79 -9.41 4.56 9.33
CA SER A 79 -10.06 4.22 10.60
C SER A 79 -10.89 5.38 11.16
N LYS A 80 -10.43 6.63 11.01
CA LYS A 80 -11.21 7.82 11.41
C LYS A 80 -12.49 8.01 10.59
N GLY A 81 -12.51 7.59 9.32
CA GLY A 81 -13.70 7.63 8.47
C GLY A 81 -14.73 6.50 8.73
N HIS A 82 -14.41 5.52 9.57
CA HIS A 82 -15.31 4.42 9.97
C HIS A 82 -15.88 4.60 11.38
N ARG A 83 -15.75 5.80 11.98
CA ARG A 83 -16.49 6.11 13.20
C ARG A 83 -17.95 6.34 12.82
N PHE A 84 -18.81 5.43 13.28
CA PHE A 84 -20.26 5.57 13.33
C PHE A 84 -20.67 6.92 13.95
#